data_AF-A0AAF0DBP3-F1
#
_entry.id   AF-A0AAF0DBP3-F1
#
_cell.length_a   1.000
_cell.length_b   1.000
_cell.length_c   1.000
_cell.angle_alpha   90.00
_cell.angle_beta   90.00
_cell.angle_gamma   90.00
#
_symmetry.space_group_name_H-M   'P 1'
#
loop_
_entity.id
_entity.type
_entity.pdbx_description
1 polymer ?
#
loop_
_entity_poly.entity_id
_entity_poly.type
_entity_poly.pdbx_seq_one_letter_code
_entity_poly.pdbx_strand_id
1 'polypeptide(L)'
;MAKVTKRGPKAKPVASGKIPVNDIEDSETPAAFTQAPSCLADFLEDLSPKHVYLIHIDGQPKSEKQQMFLFPLILNTLILALVLYRIYVGIFTYPDILAAILGRDSPATIDPQNSSWSLISSTLARRTLTFLLDYLLLALFLPWPIRFIFGPIRWRLKIGFQQTEIVVRKSRAWSESLARTWIRDDEETMKERIIPAITPMRLRKTGYLLIDADWDLDFHAMIRAHEDIKAGRLRLEDFETCVIVHGGESKGWLVWRVEETESIHRPDPSVELSASERDKIVAFKNKLTSMGKEDLFFRWVEIIQFESTQPGGFTPQRQQSAMVETKELFERHGVDFEKFWADVGGMEGVSI
;
A
#
# COMPACT_ATOMS: atom_id res chain seq x y z
N MET A 1 44.03 69.61 23.37
CA MET A 1 44.60 68.27 23.08
C MET A 1 44.35 67.41 24.32
N ALA A 2 43.35 66.53 24.35
CA ALA A 2 43.24 65.19 23.75
C ALA A 2 43.24 64.14 24.90
N LYS A 3 42.15 63.37 24.96
CA LYS A 3 41.83 62.27 25.90
C LYS A 3 42.89 61.16 25.89
N VAL A 4 43.02 60.38 26.98
CA VAL A 4 42.88 58.90 27.00
C VAL A 4 42.59 58.39 28.44
N THR A 5 41.67 57.44 28.49
CA THR A 5 41.06 56.62 29.57
C THR A 5 41.95 55.54 30.22
N LYS A 6 41.70 55.19 31.50
CA LYS A 6 41.87 53.82 32.07
C LYS A 6 41.09 53.64 33.41
N ARG A 7 40.02 52.83 33.38
CA ARG A 7 39.81 51.50 34.05
C ARG A 7 39.66 51.48 35.58
N GLY A 8 38.42 51.29 36.04
CA GLY A 8 38.05 50.69 37.34
C GLY A 8 37.69 49.19 37.21
N PRO A 9 37.63 48.42 38.33
CA PRO A 9 37.73 46.96 38.32
C PRO A 9 36.38 46.21 38.25
N LYS A 10 36.49 44.94 37.80
CA LYS A 10 35.46 43.89 37.67
C LYS A 10 34.81 43.50 39.02
N ALA A 11 33.49 43.32 39.00
CA ALA A 11 32.75 42.40 39.88
C ALA A 11 31.78 41.53 39.04
N LYS A 12 31.62 40.27 39.46
CA LYS A 12 30.98 39.13 38.76
C LYS A 12 29.44 39.11 38.92
N PRO A 13 28.73 38.32 38.08
CA PRO A 13 27.36 38.61 37.64
C PRO A 13 26.27 38.00 38.52
N VAL A 14 25.11 38.68 38.59
CA VAL A 14 23.85 38.19 39.14
C VAL A 14 22.96 37.74 37.98
N ALA A 15 22.34 36.57 38.16
CA ALA A 15 21.56 35.83 37.20
C ALA A 15 20.39 36.63 36.61
N SER A 16 20.30 36.65 35.27
CA SER A 16 19.13 37.12 34.53
C SER A 16 18.30 35.91 34.11
N GLY A 17 17.03 35.91 34.50
CA GLY A 17 16.07 34.84 34.28
C GLY A 17 15.87 34.56 32.79
N LYS A 18 16.08 33.30 32.42
CA LYS A 18 15.75 32.77 31.10
C LYS A 18 14.25 32.53 31.01
N ILE A 19 13.67 33.11 29.97
CA ILE A 19 12.40 32.71 29.36
C ILE A 19 12.52 31.22 28.96
N PRO A 20 11.59 30.33 29.33
CA PRO A 20 11.61 28.96 28.84
C PRO A 20 11.16 28.97 27.37
N VAL A 21 12.12 28.85 26.47
CA VAL A 21 11.93 28.47 25.07
C VAL A 21 11.78 26.94 25.07
N ASN A 22 10.55 26.45 25.10
CA ASN A 22 10.20 25.06 24.85
C ASN A 22 9.71 24.92 23.40
N ASP A 23 10.50 25.37 22.43
CA ASP A 23 10.16 25.28 21.00
C ASP A 23 11.42 25.08 20.14
N ILE A 24 12.25 24.08 20.46
CA ILE A 24 13.27 23.57 19.53
C ILE A 24 13.49 22.08 19.80
N GLU A 25 12.54 21.23 19.43
CA GLU A 25 12.76 19.80 19.12
C GLU A 25 11.47 19.25 18.49
N ASP A 26 11.18 19.61 17.23
CA ASP A 26 10.13 18.96 16.42
C ASP A 26 10.24 19.37 14.94
N SER A 27 11.40 19.13 14.31
CA SER A 27 11.59 19.37 12.87
C SER A 27 11.97 18.11 12.08
N GLU A 28 11.66 16.92 12.60
CA GLU A 28 12.13 15.67 11.99
C GLU A 28 11.02 14.67 11.58
N THR A 29 9.76 15.05 11.64
CA THR A 29 8.66 14.29 11.03
C THR A 29 8.11 15.09 9.85
N PRO A 30 8.06 14.53 8.63
CA PRO A 30 7.33 15.15 7.53
C PRO A 30 5.89 15.39 7.97
N ALA A 31 5.31 16.53 7.58
CA ALA A 31 4.07 17.10 8.12
C ALA A 31 2.82 16.18 8.10
N ALA A 32 2.89 15.01 7.45
CA ALA A 32 1.81 14.04 7.34
C ALA A 32 1.89 12.86 8.34
N PHE A 33 3.06 12.57 8.92
CA PHE A 33 3.24 11.46 9.85
C PHE A 33 3.19 11.93 11.30
N THR A 34 2.29 11.34 12.08
CA THR A 34 2.14 11.57 13.52
C THR A 34 2.57 10.32 14.31
N GLN A 35 2.81 10.50 15.60
CA GLN A 35 3.12 9.36 16.48
C GLN A 35 1.93 8.39 16.53
N ALA A 36 2.20 7.09 16.48
CA ALA A 36 1.14 6.08 16.60
C ALA A 36 0.34 6.26 17.91
N PRO A 37 -1.01 6.27 17.85
CA PRO A 37 -1.84 6.31 19.04
C PRO A 37 -1.51 5.16 20.00
N SER A 38 -1.52 5.45 21.30
CA SER A 38 -1.18 4.45 22.34
C SER A 38 -2.13 3.25 22.34
N CYS A 39 -3.37 3.39 21.86
CA CYS A 39 -4.30 2.27 21.71
C CYS A 39 -3.78 1.19 20.73
N LEU A 40 -3.05 1.58 19.69
CA LEU A 40 -2.52 0.66 18.69
C LEU A 40 -1.16 0.06 19.10
N ALA A 41 -0.56 0.47 20.21
CA ALA A 41 0.78 0.04 20.62
C ALA A 41 0.92 -1.49 20.64
N ASP A 42 0.01 -2.18 21.34
CA ASP A 42 0.01 -3.64 21.43
C ASP A 42 -0.04 -4.30 20.04
N PHE A 43 -0.89 -3.80 19.15
CA PHE A 43 -1.03 -4.31 17.78
C PHE A 43 0.26 -4.13 16.97
N LEU A 44 0.93 -2.99 17.14
CA LEU A 44 2.13 -2.61 16.40
C LEU A 44 3.39 -3.36 16.85
N GLU A 45 3.46 -3.84 18.09
CA GLU A 45 4.61 -4.62 18.60
C GLU A 45 4.87 -5.92 17.82
N ASP A 46 3.82 -6.56 17.29
CA ASP A 46 3.98 -7.79 16.50
C ASP A 46 4.40 -7.52 15.05
N LEU A 47 4.31 -6.27 14.58
CA LEU A 47 4.67 -5.92 13.22
C LEU A 47 6.19 -5.83 13.08
N SER A 48 6.71 -6.34 11.96
CA SER A 48 8.14 -6.22 11.67
C SER A 48 8.47 -4.76 11.29
N PRO A 49 9.45 -4.11 11.95
CA PRO A 49 9.80 -2.71 11.71
C PRO A 49 10.51 -2.46 10.35
N LYS A 50 10.83 -3.52 9.60
CA LYS A 50 11.50 -3.43 8.28
C LYS A 50 10.54 -3.11 7.12
N HIS A 51 9.24 -3.09 7.39
CA HIS A 51 8.23 -2.95 6.37
C HIS A 51 7.34 -1.74 6.62
N VAL A 52 6.82 -1.22 5.52
CA VAL A 52 5.74 -0.25 5.51
C VAL A 52 4.44 -1.02 5.47
N TYR A 53 3.47 -0.62 6.29
CA TYR A 53 2.15 -1.22 6.32
C TYR A 53 1.09 -0.23 5.85
N LEU A 54 0.08 -0.73 5.14
CA LEU A 54 -1.11 0.02 4.79
C LEU A 54 -2.32 -0.68 5.37
N ILE A 55 -3.08 0.02 6.17
CA ILE A 55 -4.33 -0.48 6.76
C ILE A 55 -5.49 0.25 6.10
N HIS A 56 -6.54 -0.49 5.79
CA HIS A 56 -7.83 0.06 5.43
C HIS A 56 -8.95 -0.93 5.74
N ILE A 57 -10.18 -0.42 5.73
CA ILE A 57 -11.39 -1.22 5.89
C ILE A 57 -11.95 -1.58 4.51
N ASP A 58 -12.10 -2.87 4.25
CA ASP A 58 -12.74 -3.43 3.06
C ASP A 58 -14.24 -3.69 3.34
N GLY A 59 -15.09 -2.81 2.80
CA GLY A 59 -16.55 -2.88 2.89
C GLY A 59 -17.24 -3.70 1.78
N GLN A 60 -16.49 -4.44 0.94
CA GLN A 60 -17.09 -5.17 -0.19
C GLN A 60 -18.03 -6.30 0.26
N PRO A 61 -19.07 -6.62 -0.55
CA PRO A 61 -19.99 -7.70 -0.25
C PRO A 61 -19.31 -9.04 -0.03
N LYS A 62 -19.85 -9.80 0.94
CA LYS A 62 -19.37 -11.15 1.26
C LYS A 62 -19.29 -12.08 0.05
N SER A 63 -20.24 -12.00 -0.87
CA SER A 63 -20.29 -12.83 -2.09
C SER A 63 -19.11 -12.59 -3.01
N GLU A 64 -18.70 -11.32 -3.19
CA GLU A 64 -17.55 -10.98 -4.03
C GLU A 64 -16.24 -11.51 -3.41
N LYS A 65 -16.09 -11.35 -2.09
CA LYS A 65 -14.94 -11.88 -1.34
C LYS A 65 -14.83 -13.40 -1.48
N GLN A 66 -15.96 -14.12 -1.44
CA GLN A 66 -16.01 -15.57 -1.65
C GLN A 66 -15.61 -15.96 -3.08
N GLN A 67 -16.12 -15.26 -4.09
CA GLN A 67 -15.78 -15.52 -5.49
C GLN A 67 -14.29 -15.30 -5.76
N MET A 68 -13.72 -14.22 -5.23
CA MET A 68 -12.28 -13.93 -5.37
C MET A 68 -11.40 -14.96 -4.66
N PHE A 69 -11.87 -15.54 -3.56
CA PHE A 69 -11.13 -16.61 -2.85
C PHE A 69 -11.21 -17.98 -3.57
N LEU A 70 -12.29 -18.22 -4.32
CA LEU A 70 -12.54 -19.52 -4.96
C LEU A 70 -11.46 -19.87 -5.99
N PHE A 71 -11.02 -18.91 -6.80
CA PHE A 71 -10.03 -19.15 -7.85
C PHE A 71 -8.67 -19.61 -7.27
N PRO A 72 -8.05 -18.88 -6.32
CA PRO A 72 -6.85 -19.35 -5.64
C PRO A 72 -7.04 -20.68 -4.92
N LEU A 73 -8.21 -20.92 -4.32
CA LEU A 73 -8.51 -22.18 -3.61
C LEU A 73 -8.47 -23.37 -4.58
N ILE A 74 -9.15 -23.28 -5.72
CA ILE A 74 -9.16 -24.35 -6.73
C ILE A 74 -7.74 -24.58 -7.26
N LEU A 75 -7.02 -23.53 -7.64
CA LEU A 75 -5.66 -23.64 -8.18
C LEU A 75 -4.71 -24.33 -7.19
N ASN A 76 -4.69 -23.90 -5.93
CA ASN A 76 -3.84 -24.51 -4.91
C ASN A 76 -4.24 -25.95 -4.59
N THR A 77 -5.54 -26.26 -4.64
CA THR A 77 -6.03 -27.64 -4.46
C THR A 77 -5.57 -28.55 -5.59
N LEU A 78 -5.62 -28.09 -6.83
CA LEU A 78 -5.14 -28.85 -7.99
C LEU A 78 -3.63 -29.09 -7.94
N ILE A 79 -2.85 -28.05 -7.61
CA ILE A 79 -1.39 -28.18 -7.45
C ILE A 79 -1.08 -29.17 -6.33
N LEU A 80 -1.74 -29.06 -5.17
CA LEU A 80 -1.52 -29.96 -4.05
C LEU A 80 -1.89 -31.41 -4.39
N ALA A 81 -3.03 -31.62 -5.06
CA ALA A 81 -3.44 -32.95 -5.52
C ALA A 81 -2.43 -33.55 -6.50
N LEU A 82 -1.90 -32.75 -7.44
CA LEU A 82 -0.86 -33.19 -8.36
C LEU A 82 0.44 -33.56 -7.61
N VAL A 83 0.88 -32.74 -6.65
CA VAL A 83 2.05 -33.03 -5.81
C VAL A 83 1.85 -34.33 -5.05
N LEU A 84 0.71 -34.50 -4.37
CA LEU A 84 0.41 -35.72 -3.61
C LEU A 84 0.35 -36.96 -4.50
N TYR A 85 -0.25 -36.84 -5.70
CA TYR A 85 -0.24 -37.91 -6.69
C TYR A 85 1.18 -38.27 -7.13
N ARG A 86 2.04 -37.28 -7.40
CA ARG A 86 3.44 -37.52 -7.78
C ARG A 86 4.25 -38.14 -6.65
N ILE A 87 4.04 -37.72 -5.41
CA ILE A 87 4.64 -38.34 -4.22
C ILE A 87 4.19 -39.80 -4.12
N TYR A 88 2.89 -40.08 -4.26
CA TYR A 88 2.34 -41.43 -4.22
C TYR A 88 2.99 -42.33 -5.28
N VAL A 89 3.05 -41.89 -6.54
CA VAL A 89 3.72 -42.65 -7.62
C VAL A 89 5.22 -42.80 -7.37
N GLY A 90 5.87 -41.74 -6.87
CA GLY A 90 7.29 -41.73 -6.54
C GLY A 90 7.65 -42.75 -5.46
N ILE A 91 6.80 -42.92 -4.44
CA ILE A 91 6.98 -43.90 -3.35
C ILE A 91 7.12 -45.33 -3.91
N PHE A 92 6.40 -45.68 -4.98
CA PHE A 92 6.51 -47.01 -5.59
C PHE A 92 7.60 -47.08 -6.68
N THR A 93 7.90 -45.98 -7.37
CA THR A 93 8.80 -45.99 -8.54
C THR A 93 10.27 -45.78 -8.15
N TYR A 94 10.54 -44.89 -7.19
CA TYR A 94 11.90 -44.47 -6.87
C TYR A 94 12.70 -45.55 -6.12
N PRO A 95 12.12 -46.36 -5.21
CA PRO A 95 12.84 -47.48 -4.61
C PRO A 95 13.37 -48.47 -5.64
N ASP A 96 12.60 -48.78 -6.69
CA ASP A 96 13.04 -49.66 -7.77
C ASP A 96 14.23 -49.05 -8.54
N ILE A 97 14.17 -47.76 -8.85
CA ILE A 97 15.28 -47.06 -9.53
C ILE A 97 16.53 -47.01 -8.63
N LEU A 98 16.37 -46.76 -7.33
CA LEU A 98 17.48 -46.78 -6.37
C LEU A 98 18.07 -48.19 -6.23
N ALA A 99 17.23 -49.22 -6.19
CA ALA A 99 17.68 -50.61 -6.17
C ALA A 99 18.48 -50.95 -7.44
N ALA A 100 18.04 -50.52 -8.62
CA ALA A 100 18.78 -50.66 -9.87
C ALA A 100 20.15 -49.97 -9.83
N ILE A 101 20.23 -48.75 -9.27
CA ILE A 101 21.49 -48.00 -9.13
C ILE A 101 22.46 -48.71 -8.19
N LEU A 102 21.94 -49.32 -7.12
CA LEU A 102 22.72 -50.10 -6.15
C LEU A 102 23.12 -51.49 -6.65
N GLY A 103 22.81 -51.83 -7.91
CA GLY A 103 23.14 -53.12 -8.51
C GLY A 103 22.30 -54.29 -7.99
N ARG A 104 21.13 -54.01 -7.38
CA ARG A 104 20.17 -55.03 -6.97
C ARG A 104 19.20 -55.33 -8.10
N ASP A 105 18.70 -56.56 -8.13
CA ASP A 105 17.64 -56.94 -9.05
C ASP A 105 16.38 -56.14 -8.73
N SER A 106 15.89 -55.41 -9.73
CA SER A 106 14.70 -54.59 -9.62
C SER A 106 13.99 -54.55 -10.97
N PRO A 107 12.67 -54.28 -11.00
CA PRO A 107 11.94 -54.05 -12.25
C PRO A 107 12.51 -52.88 -13.09
N ALA A 108 13.34 -52.02 -12.49
CA ALA A 108 13.97 -50.89 -13.14
C ALA A 108 15.39 -51.18 -13.67
N THR A 109 15.93 -52.38 -13.48
CA THR A 109 17.27 -52.75 -13.96
C THR A 109 17.23 -52.99 -15.48
N ILE A 110 18.16 -52.39 -16.23
CA ILE A 110 18.33 -52.61 -17.68
C ILE A 110 19.69 -53.25 -17.89
N ASP A 111 19.72 -54.37 -18.61
CA ASP A 111 20.96 -55.01 -19.05
C ASP A 111 21.56 -54.27 -20.25
N PRO A 112 22.69 -53.56 -20.11
CA PRO A 112 23.27 -52.78 -21.20
C PRO A 112 23.87 -53.64 -22.31
N GLN A 113 24.19 -54.91 -22.04
CA GLN A 113 24.83 -55.80 -23.01
C GLN A 113 23.82 -56.41 -23.99
N ASN A 114 22.59 -56.63 -23.52
CA ASN A 114 21.52 -57.27 -24.29
C ASN A 114 20.44 -56.28 -24.77
N SER A 115 20.48 -55.01 -24.35
CA SER A 115 19.46 -54.01 -24.70
C SER A 115 19.85 -53.14 -25.90
N SER A 116 18.85 -52.72 -26.67
CA SER A 116 19.05 -51.78 -27.77
C SER A 116 19.36 -50.36 -27.24
N TRP A 117 20.20 -49.63 -27.97
CA TRP A 117 20.61 -48.27 -27.59
C TRP A 117 19.41 -47.30 -27.52
N SER A 118 18.37 -47.55 -28.31
CA SER A 118 17.10 -46.80 -28.26
C SER A 118 16.35 -47.04 -26.94
N LEU A 119 16.31 -48.28 -26.44
CA LEU A 119 15.67 -48.59 -25.16
C LEU A 119 16.42 -47.94 -23.99
N ILE A 120 17.76 -48.01 -24.02
CA ILE A 120 18.62 -47.40 -22.98
C ILE A 120 18.43 -45.88 -22.96
N SER A 121 18.57 -45.22 -24.11
CA SER A 121 18.46 -43.76 -24.20
C SER A 121 17.05 -43.24 -23.89
N SER A 122 16.00 -43.90 -24.37
CA SER A 122 14.61 -43.52 -24.06
C SER A 122 14.28 -43.73 -22.58
N THR A 123 14.76 -44.81 -21.96
CA THR A 123 14.54 -45.04 -20.54
C THR A 123 15.29 -44.02 -19.68
N LEU A 124 16.55 -43.73 -20.03
CA LEU A 124 17.33 -42.71 -19.35
C LEU A 124 16.65 -41.33 -19.46
N ALA A 125 16.25 -40.93 -20.68
CA ALA A 125 15.56 -39.67 -20.91
C ALA A 125 14.25 -39.58 -20.11
N ARG A 126 13.43 -40.63 -20.13
CA ARG A 126 12.16 -40.67 -19.37
C ARG A 126 12.40 -40.56 -17.87
N ARG A 127 13.39 -41.27 -17.32
CA ARG A 127 13.74 -41.20 -15.89
C ARG A 127 14.22 -39.80 -15.52
N THR A 128 15.18 -39.25 -16.27
CA THR A 128 15.72 -37.91 -16.03
C THR A 128 14.62 -36.86 -16.09
N LEU A 129 13.73 -36.91 -17.10
CA LEU A 129 12.61 -35.97 -17.21
C LEU A 129 11.63 -36.12 -16.05
N THR A 130 11.36 -37.36 -15.61
CA THR A 130 10.50 -37.62 -14.45
C THR A 130 11.08 -37.01 -13.17
N PHE A 131 12.38 -37.23 -12.91
CA PHE A 131 13.07 -36.63 -11.76
C PHE A 131 13.09 -35.09 -11.84
N LEU A 132 13.35 -34.53 -13.02
CA LEU A 132 13.34 -33.08 -13.22
C LEU A 132 11.96 -32.49 -12.95
N LEU A 133 10.90 -33.10 -13.49
CA LEU A 133 9.53 -32.63 -13.26
C LEU A 133 9.13 -32.73 -11.80
N ASP A 134 9.45 -33.83 -11.12
CA ASP A 134 9.16 -34.00 -9.69
C ASP A 134 9.94 -32.99 -8.84
N TYR A 135 11.21 -32.76 -9.18
CA TYR A 135 12.02 -31.73 -8.53
C TYR A 135 11.41 -30.33 -8.72
N LEU A 136 11.08 -29.94 -9.95
CA LEU A 136 10.46 -28.63 -10.22
C LEU A 136 9.11 -28.48 -9.52
N LEU A 137 8.31 -29.54 -9.50
CA LEU A 137 7.01 -29.56 -8.83
C LEU A 137 7.17 -29.33 -7.32
N LEU A 138 8.10 -30.03 -6.67
CA LEU A 138 8.34 -29.91 -5.23
C LEU A 138 9.08 -28.62 -4.85
N ALA A 139 10.04 -28.17 -5.66
CA ALA A 139 10.85 -27.00 -5.35
C ALA A 139 10.10 -25.69 -5.63
N LEU A 140 9.34 -25.62 -6.72
CA LEU A 140 8.71 -24.37 -7.17
C LEU A 140 7.23 -24.29 -6.81
N PHE A 141 6.48 -25.38 -6.96
CA PHE A 141 5.02 -25.36 -6.83
C PHE A 141 4.53 -25.71 -5.43
N LEU A 142 5.14 -26.66 -4.71
CA LEU A 142 4.73 -27.02 -3.35
C LEU A 142 4.74 -25.85 -2.34
N PRO A 143 5.68 -24.87 -2.39
CA PRO A 143 5.62 -23.73 -1.48
C PRO A 143 4.33 -22.90 -1.61
N TRP A 144 3.66 -22.92 -2.77
CA TRP A 144 2.46 -22.11 -3.00
C TRP A 144 1.25 -22.63 -2.19
N PRO A 145 0.83 -23.91 -2.28
CA PRO A 145 -0.21 -24.45 -1.41
C PRO A 145 0.13 -24.35 0.08
N ILE A 146 1.39 -24.54 0.46
CA ILE A 146 1.81 -24.42 1.88
C ILE A 146 1.54 -22.98 2.37
N ARG A 147 2.02 -21.96 1.65
CA ARG A 147 1.75 -20.55 1.99
C ARG A 147 0.25 -20.24 1.97
N PHE A 148 -0.48 -20.81 1.02
CA PHE A 148 -1.93 -20.65 0.92
C PHE A 148 -2.68 -21.23 2.13
N ILE A 149 -2.26 -22.40 2.62
CA ILE A 149 -2.84 -23.03 3.82
C ILE A 149 -2.56 -22.20 5.07
N PHE A 150 -1.31 -21.79 5.26
CA PHE A 150 -0.90 -21.08 6.48
C PHE A 150 -1.27 -19.59 6.51
N GLY A 151 -1.58 -18.97 5.37
CA GLY A 151 -2.07 -17.59 5.30
C GLY A 151 -3.57 -17.53 4.98
N PRO A 152 -3.94 -17.45 3.68
CA PRO A 152 -5.32 -17.40 3.18
C PRO A 152 -6.34 -18.31 3.88
N ILE A 153 -6.09 -19.62 3.92
CA ILE A 153 -7.04 -20.58 4.51
C ILE A 153 -7.13 -20.35 6.01
N ARG A 154 -6.00 -20.23 6.71
CA ARG A 154 -5.98 -19.96 8.15
C ARG A 154 -6.77 -18.69 8.51
N TRP A 155 -6.62 -17.63 7.72
CA TRP A 155 -7.40 -16.40 7.88
C TRP A 155 -8.91 -16.67 7.77
N ARG A 156 -9.33 -17.35 6.70
CA ARG A 156 -10.76 -17.68 6.48
C ARG A 156 -11.31 -18.66 7.50
N LEU A 157 -10.51 -19.57 8.05
CA LEU A 157 -10.93 -20.47 9.14
C LEU A 157 -11.11 -19.72 10.47
N LYS A 158 -10.32 -18.68 10.72
CA LYS A 158 -10.36 -17.91 11.97
C LYS A 158 -11.45 -16.84 12.00
N ILE A 159 -11.56 -16.05 10.94
CA ILE A 159 -12.47 -14.89 10.89
C ILE A 159 -13.70 -15.18 10.02
N GLY A 160 -13.58 -16.06 9.02
CA GLY A 160 -14.61 -16.26 8.00
C GLY A 160 -14.59 -15.16 6.94
N PHE A 161 -15.73 -14.98 6.27
CA PHE A 161 -15.97 -13.86 5.37
C PHE A 161 -16.94 -12.89 6.03
N GLN A 162 -16.50 -11.66 6.23
CA GLN A 162 -17.23 -10.58 6.90
C GLN A 162 -17.62 -9.49 5.89
N GLN A 163 -18.65 -8.72 6.22
CA GLN A 163 -19.06 -7.58 5.39
C GLN A 163 -17.99 -6.47 5.42
N THR A 164 -17.47 -6.17 6.61
CA THR A 164 -16.36 -5.24 6.83
C THR A 164 -15.14 -6.03 7.31
N GLU A 165 -14.05 -5.99 6.56
CA GLU A 165 -12.80 -6.69 6.90
C GLU A 165 -11.66 -5.68 7.00
N ILE A 166 -10.83 -5.80 8.04
CA ILE A 166 -9.58 -5.02 8.12
C ILE A 166 -8.54 -5.68 7.25
N VAL A 167 -8.02 -4.91 6.30
CA VAL A 167 -7.00 -5.36 5.36
C VAL A 167 -5.69 -4.66 5.70
N VAL A 168 -4.72 -5.47 6.13
CA VAL A 168 -3.35 -5.03 6.40
C VAL A 168 -2.48 -5.49 5.25
N ARG A 169 -1.99 -4.53 4.47
CA ARG A 169 -0.99 -4.75 3.43
C ARG A 169 0.39 -4.47 3.99
N LYS A 170 1.35 -5.25 3.54
CA LYS A 170 2.76 -5.17 3.92
C LYS A 170 3.60 -4.98 2.66
N SER A 171 4.57 -4.08 2.73
CA SER A 171 5.53 -3.89 1.64
C SER A 171 6.40 -5.14 1.43
N ARG A 172 6.73 -5.41 0.17
CA ARG A 172 7.65 -6.49 -0.22
C ARG A 172 9.11 -6.04 -0.04
N ALA A 173 10.04 -6.71 -0.70
CA ALA A 173 11.48 -6.55 -0.51
C ALA A 173 12.00 -5.11 -0.70
N TRP A 174 11.29 -4.25 -1.44
CA TRP A 174 11.72 -2.87 -1.68
C TRP A 174 11.80 -2.01 -0.42
N SER A 175 11.02 -2.32 0.62
CA SER A 175 11.07 -1.54 1.85
C SER A 175 12.31 -1.85 2.70
N GLU A 176 12.95 -3.00 2.47
CA GLU A 176 14.14 -3.41 3.23
C GLU A 176 15.36 -2.55 2.86
N SER A 177 15.38 -1.97 1.66
CA SER A 177 16.44 -1.06 1.19
C SER A 177 16.24 0.38 1.62
N LEU A 178 15.14 0.72 2.30
CA LEU A 178 14.86 2.09 2.72
C LEU A 178 15.80 2.50 3.86
N ALA A 179 16.45 3.65 3.70
CA ALA A 179 17.25 4.26 4.75
C ALA A 179 16.35 4.74 5.90
N ARG A 180 16.89 4.88 7.12
CA ARG A 180 16.10 5.29 8.30
C ARG A 180 15.38 6.64 8.14
N THR A 181 15.85 7.51 7.26
CA THR A 181 15.30 8.85 6.99
C THR A 181 14.49 8.92 5.69
N TRP A 182 14.16 7.78 5.07
CA TRP A 182 13.49 7.72 3.76
C TRP A 182 12.19 8.52 3.70
N ILE A 183 11.45 8.62 4.81
CA ILE A 183 10.18 9.36 4.88
C ILE A 183 10.36 10.83 4.44
N ARG A 184 11.55 11.42 4.66
CA ARG A 184 11.88 12.79 4.23
C ARG A 184 12.63 12.81 2.90
N ASP A 185 13.57 11.89 2.73
CA ASP A 185 14.59 11.99 1.68
C ASP A 185 14.16 11.26 0.38
N ASP A 186 13.15 10.39 0.44
CA ASP A 186 12.69 9.54 -0.67
C ASP A 186 11.24 9.88 -1.08
N GLU A 187 11.10 11.02 -1.75
CA GLU A 187 9.82 11.47 -2.32
C GLU A 187 9.33 10.56 -3.45
N GLU A 188 10.25 9.89 -4.15
CA GLU A 188 9.95 8.95 -5.24
C GLU A 188 9.18 7.74 -4.74
N THR A 189 9.64 7.08 -3.66
CA THR A 189 8.93 5.97 -3.02
C THR A 189 7.52 6.38 -2.57
N MET A 190 7.37 7.59 -2.03
CA MET A 190 6.06 8.11 -1.61
C MET A 190 5.12 8.28 -2.81
N LYS A 191 5.58 8.91 -3.90
CA LYS A 191 4.78 9.20 -5.11
C LYS A 191 4.48 7.97 -5.95
N GLU A 192 5.41 7.04 -6.07
CA GLU A 192 5.28 5.91 -6.98
C GLU A 192 4.65 4.67 -6.33
N ARG A 193 4.88 4.45 -5.02
CA ARG A 193 4.45 3.22 -4.35
C ARG A 193 3.35 3.43 -3.33
N ILE A 194 3.43 4.48 -2.52
CA ILE A 194 2.52 4.66 -1.38
C ILE A 194 1.24 5.39 -1.81
N ILE A 195 1.36 6.56 -2.44
CA ILE A 195 0.20 7.36 -2.89
C ILE A 195 -0.73 6.55 -3.83
N PRO A 196 -0.21 5.83 -4.85
CA PRO A 196 -1.07 5.03 -5.72
C PRO A 196 -1.72 3.84 -4.99
N ALA A 197 -1.12 3.38 -3.89
CA ALA A 197 -1.65 2.27 -3.11
C ALA A 197 -2.81 2.68 -2.19
N ILE A 198 -2.90 3.96 -1.80
CA ILE A 198 -3.95 4.51 -0.92
C ILE A 198 -5.07 5.24 -1.68
N THR A 199 -4.99 5.32 -3.02
CA THR A 199 -6.02 6.00 -3.81
C THR A 199 -7.40 5.35 -3.61
N PRO A 200 -8.49 6.14 -3.42
CA PRO A 200 -9.83 5.60 -3.16
C PRO A 200 -10.31 4.57 -4.21
N MET A 201 -9.96 4.80 -5.49
CA MET A 201 -10.30 3.87 -6.56
C MET A 201 -9.63 2.50 -6.39
N ARG A 202 -8.44 2.45 -5.81
CA ARG A 202 -7.74 1.20 -5.52
C ARG A 202 -8.35 0.53 -4.28
N LEU A 203 -8.60 1.29 -3.22
CA LEU A 203 -9.18 0.77 -1.96
C LEU A 203 -10.61 0.23 -2.09
N ARG A 204 -11.31 0.53 -3.19
CA ARG A 204 -12.60 -0.10 -3.52
C ARG A 204 -12.48 -1.58 -3.86
N LYS A 205 -11.30 -2.10 -4.15
CA LYS A 205 -11.10 -3.53 -4.46
C LYS A 205 -11.00 -4.35 -3.18
N THR A 206 -11.41 -5.62 -3.23
CA THR A 206 -11.21 -6.55 -2.11
C THR A 206 -9.74 -6.75 -1.81
N GLY A 207 -9.38 -7.04 -0.55
CA GLY A 207 -7.98 -7.22 -0.14
C GLY A 207 -7.12 -8.14 -1.03
N TYR A 208 -7.67 -9.26 -1.52
CA TYR A 208 -6.93 -10.17 -2.41
C TYR A 208 -6.51 -9.55 -3.76
N LEU A 209 -7.31 -8.63 -4.28
CA LEU A 209 -7.02 -7.93 -5.54
C LEU A 209 -6.01 -6.80 -5.38
N LEU A 210 -5.61 -6.51 -4.14
CA LEU A 210 -4.61 -5.50 -3.81
C LEU A 210 -3.20 -6.06 -3.69
N ILE A 211 -3.03 -7.37 -3.86
CA ILE A 211 -1.72 -8.01 -3.95
C ILE A 211 -1.12 -7.67 -5.31
N ASP A 212 0.09 -7.13 -5.31
CA ASP A 212 0.81 -6.74 -6.52
C ASP A 212 2.33 -6.93 -6.34
N ALA A 213 3.13 -6.32 -7.22
CA ALA A 213 4.59 -6.40 -7.20
C ALA A 213 5.23 -5.72 -5.97
N ASP A 214 4.54 -4.73 -5.38
CA ASP A 214 5.04 -3.91 -4.30
C ASP A 214 4.43 -4.30 -2.94
N TRP A 215 3.19 -4.80 -2.94
CA TRP A 215 2.39 -5.06 -1.76
C TRP A 215 1.95 -6.52 -1.67
N ASP A 216 1.96 -7.05 -0.45
CA ASP A 216 1.38 -8.35 -0.10
C ASP A 216 0.42 -8.20 1.09
N LEU A 217 -0.39 -9.23 1.38
CA LEU A 217 -1.27 -9.23 2.55
C LEU A 217 -0.56 -9.85 3.76
N ASP A 218 -0.65 -9.16 4.90
CA ASP A 218 -0.23 -9.74 6.17
C ASP A 218 -1.40 -10.42 6.87
N PHE A 219 -1.61 -11.69 6.54
CA PHE A 219 -2.71 -12.48 7.12
C PHE A 219 -2.61 -12.60 8.64
N HIS A 220 -1.41 -12.56 9.22
CA HIS A 220 -1.27 -12.65 10.67
C HIS A 220 -1.74 -11.35 11.33
N ALA A 221 -1.29 -10.20 10.83
CA ALA A 221 -1.74 -8.90 11.31
C ALA A 221 -3.27 -8.73 11.11
N MET A 222 -3.80 -9.18 9.98
CA MET A 222 -5.26 -9.17 9.73
C MET A 222 -6.03 -10.03 10.72
N ILE A 223 -5.54 -11.24 11.06
CA ILE A 223 -6.17 -12.08 12.09
C ILE A 223 -6.17 -11.37 13.44
N ARG A 224 -5.01 -10.85 13.85
CA ARG A 224 -4.84 -10.18 15.14
C ARG A 224 -5.75 -8.95 15.26
N ALA A 225 -5.81 -8.10 14.23
CA ALA A 225 -6.66 -6.91 14.23
C ALA A 225 -8.14 -7.24 14.52
N HIS A 226 -8.68 -8.31 13.92
CA HIS A 226 -10.06 -8.72 14.21
C HIS A 226 -10.20 -9.43 15.57
N GLU A 227 -9.17 -10.14 16.03
CA GLU A 227 -9.16 -10.71 17.39
C GLU A 227 -9.17 -9.60 18.45
N ASP A 228 -8.45 -8.49 18.23
CA ASP A 228 -8.43 -7.31 19.10
C ASP A 228 -9.78 -6.59 19.14
N ILE A 229 -10.45 -6.47 18.00
CA ILE A 229 -11.82 -5.94 17.94
C ILE A 229 -12.80 -6.86 18.66
N LYS A 230 -12.70 -8.17 18.42
CA LYS A 230 -13.56 -9.15 19.08
C LYS A 230 -13.36 -9.18 20.60
N ALA A 231 -12.14 -8.91 21.06
CA ALA A 231 -11.81 -8.77 22.48
C ALA A 231 -12.23 -7.40 23.07
N GLY A 232 -12.65 -6.44 22.24
CA GLY A 232 -13.01 -5.10 22.67
C GLY A 232 -11.82 -4.22 23.06
N ARG A 233 -10.60 -4.60 22.66
CA ARG A 233 -9.39 -3.80 22.90
C ARG A 233 -9.30 -2.60 21.94
N LEU A 234 -9.77 -2.79 20.72
CA LEU A 234 -9.76 -1.81 19.64
C LEU A 234 -11.14 -1.72 18.99
N ARG A 235 -11.41 -0.59 18.34
CA ARG A 235 -12.61 -0.36 17.54
C ARG A 235 -12.27 -0.43 16.06
N LEU A 236 -13.29 -0.66 15.23
CA LEU A 236 -13.11 -0.69 13.77
C LEU A 236 -12.56 0.65 13.24
N GLU A 237 -13.03 1.76 13.80
CA GLU A 237 -12.60 3.14 13.50
C GLU A 237 -11.09 3.36 13.73
N ASP A 238 -10.48 2.61 14.65
CA ASP A 238 -9.05 2.75 14.92
C ASP A 238 -8.19 2.20 13.75
N PHE A 239 -8.80 1.47 12.80
CA PHE A 239 -8.19 0.91 11.59
C PHE A 239 -8.64 1.62 10.30
N GLU A 240 -9.07 2.87 10.40
CA GLU A 240 -9.24 3.76 9.24
C GLU A 240 -8.00 3.83 8.36
N THR A 241 -8.18 4.30 7.12
CA THR A 241 -7.16 4.26 6.08
C THR A 241 -5.89 4.98 6.53
N CYS A 242 -4.83 4.20 6.80
CA CYS A 242 -3.56 4.75 7.27
C CYS A 242 -2.34 4.00 6.76
N VAL A 243 -1.22 4.73 6.71
CA VAL A 243 0.11 4.23 6.39
C VAL A 243 0.92 4.18 7.67
N ILE A 244 1.55 3.05 7.95
CA ILE A 244 2.29 2.82 9.19
C ILE A 244 3.74 2.48 8.85
N VAL A 245 4.65 3.19 9.49
CA VAL A 245 6.09 3.09 9.26
C VAL A 245 6.84 3.12 10.59
N HIS A 246 7.97 2.43 10.66
CA HIS A 246 8.81 2.47 11.86
C HIS A 246 9.92 3.53 11.68
N GLY A 247 9.87 4.59 12.47
CA GLY A 247 10.81 5.73 12.46
C GLY A 247 12.16 5.46 13.14
N GLY A 248 12.47 4.20 13.47
CA GLY A 248 13.68 3.81 14.20
C GLY A 248 13.48 3.82 15.72
N GLU A 249 14.54 3.51 16.48
CA GLU A 249 14.47 3.34 17.94
C GLU A 249 14.10 4.63 18.70
N SER A 250 14.38 5.81 18.12
CA SER A 250 14.10 7.10 18.76
C SER A 250 12.65 7.56 18.64
N LYS A 251 11.99 7.25 17.52
CA LYS A 251 10.61 7.70 17.23
C LYS A 251 9.58 6.57 17.32
N GLY A 252 10.00 5.31 17.24
CA GLY A 252 9.07 4.18 17.24
C GLY A 252 8.14 4.19 16.03
N TRP A 253 6.89 3.79 16.23
CA TRP A 253 5.90 3.71 15.16
C TRP A 253 5.27 5.07 14.82
N LEU A 254 5.26 5.39 13.54
CA LEU A 254 4.64 6.57 12.97
C LEU A 254 3.46 6.17 12.08
N VAL A 255 2.41 6.98 12.09
CA VAL A 255 1.17 6.75 11.36
C VAL A 255 0.85 7.98 10.52
N TRP A 256 0.50 7.78 9.27
CA TRP A 256 -0.10 8.79 8.41
C TRP A 256 -1.54 8.40 8.10
N ARG A 257 -2.50 9.17 8.62
CA ARG A 257 -3.92 9.00 8.35
C ARG A 257 -4.31 9.78 7.10
N VAL A 258 -4.81 9.06 6.11
CA VAL A 258 -5.14 9.64 4.79
C VAL A 258 -6.37 10.53 4.90
N GLU A 259 -7.36 10.12 5.68
CA GLU A 259 -8.62 10.88 5.88
C GLU A 259 -8.39 12.18 6.67
N GLU A 260 -7.50 12.17 7.67
CA GLU A 260 -7.12 13.39 8.38
C GLU A 260 -6.43 14.38 7.43
N THR A 261 -5.63 13.92 6.48
CA THR A 261 -4.97 14.81 5.50
C THR A 261 -5.99 15.41 4.52
N GLU A 262 -6.98 14.64 4.07
CA GLU A 262 -8.11 15.20 3.30
C GLU A 262 -8.95 16.19 4.12
N SER A 263 -9.01 16.03 5.46
CA SER A 263 -9.71 16.96 6.36
C SER A 263 -8.89 18.20 6.73
N ILE A 264 -7.56 18.10 6.82
CA ILE A 264 -6.62 19.20 7.08
C ILE A 264 -6.43 20.05 5.82
N HIS A 265 -6.62 19.46 4.64
CA HIS A 265 -6.63 20.15 3.35
C HIS A 265 -8.05 20.39 2.81
N ARG A 266 -9.08 20.08 3.61
CA ARG A 266 -10.39 20.70 3.47
C ARG A 266 -10.21 22.14 4.00
N PRO A 267 -10.63 23.18 3.26
CA PRO A 267 -10.81 24.48 3.89
C PRO A 267 -11.69 24.26 5.12
N ASP A 268 -11.25 24.83 6.26
CA ASP A 268 -11.89 24.89 7.57
C ASP A 268 -13.32 24.31 7.63
N PRO A 269 -13.70 23.42 8.57
CA PRO A 269 -15.09 22.96 8.72
C PRO A 269 -16.12 24.09 8.95
N SER A 270 -15.68 25.34 9.09
CA SER A 270 -16.53 26.55 8.98
C SER A 270 -16.94 26.93 7.55
N VAL A 271 -16.33 26.34 6.52
CA VAL A 271 -16.67 26.45 5.09
C VAL A 271 -17.28 25.12 4.64
N GLU A 272 -18.48 24.83 5.12
CA GLU A 272 -19.35 23.90 4.40
C GLU A 272 -19.53 24.44 2.99
N LEU A 273 -18.87 23.84 2.00
CA LEU A 273 -19.28 24.01 0.61
C LEU A 273 -20.78 23.68 0.58
N SER A 274 -21.58 24.70 0.31
CA SER A 274 -23.02 24.64 0.24
C SER A 274 -23.43 23.51 -0.71
N ALA A 275 -24.59 22.89 -0.48
CA ALA A 275 -25.12 21.87 -1.39
C ALA A 275 -25.09 22.37 -2.86
N SER A 276 -25.35 23.67 -3.06
CA SER A 276 -25.23 24.35 -4.34
C SER A 276 -23.83 24.34 -4.95
N GLU A 277 -22.75 24.47 -4.18
CA GLU A 277 -21.37 24.43 -4.71
C GLU A 277 -20.95 23.02 -5.12
N ARG A 278 -21.36 22.01 -4.35
CA ARG A 278 -21.13 20.61 -4.72
C ARG A 278 -21.90 20.22 -5.97
N ASP A 279 -23.15 20.65 -6.07
CA ASP A 279 -24.00 20.40 -7.25
C ASP A 279 -23.45 21.09 -8.50
N LYS A 280 -22.88 22.30 -8.37
CA LYS A 280 -22.18 23.01 -9.47
C LYS A 280 -20.96 22.24 -9.96
N ILE A 281 -20.13 21.70 -9.05
CA ILE A 281 -18.94 20.91 -9.41
C ILE A 281 -19.33 19.60 -10.11
N VAL A 282 -20.40 18.94 -9.65
CA VAL A 282 -20.92 17.71 -10.28
C VAL A 282 -21.53 18.03 -11.65
N ALA A 283 -22.26 19.13 -11.79
CA ALA A 283 -22.79 19.59 -13.08
C ALA A 283 -21.67 19.92 -14.08
N PHE A 284 -20.60 20.56 -13.60
CA PHE A 284 -19.40 20.88 -14.37
C PHE A 284 -18.72 19.61 -14.91
N LYS A 285 -18.53 18.59 -14.05
CA LYS A 285 -17.98 17.28 -14.45
C LYS A 285 -18.88 16.59 -15.48
N ASN A 286 -20.18 16.52 -15.23
CA ASN A 286 -21.13 15.83 -16.10
C ASN A 286 -21.20 16.48 -17.49
N LYS A 287 -21.10 17.80 -17.58
CA LYS A 287 -21.10 18.53 -18.85
C LYS A 287 -19.82 18.28 -19.64
N LEU A 288 -18.64 18.29 -19.00
CA LEU A 288 -17.38 17.92 -19.67
C LEU A 288 -17.37 16.46 -20.13
N THR A 289 -17.96 15.57 -19.34
CA THR A 289 -18.13 14.15 -19.70
C THR A 289 -19.04 13.98 -20.91
N SER A 290 -20.16 14.73 -20.98
CA SER A 290 -21.07 14.72 -22.14
C SER A 290 -20.41 15.23 -23.43
N MET A 291 -19.39 16.08 -23.30
CA MET A 291 -18.58 16.59 -24.42
C MET A 291 -17.41 15.67 -24.77
N GLY A 292 -17.24 14.54 -24.05
CA GLY A 292 -16.13 13.60 -24.24
C GLY A 292 -14.77 14.16 -23.80
N LYS A 293 -14.75 15.19 -22.94
CA LYS A 293 -13.54 15.91 -22.50
C LYS A 293 -13.40 15.87 -20.97
N GLU A 294 -13.58 14.69 -20.38
CA GLU A 294 -13.45 14.49 -18.93
C GLU A 294 -12.04 14.82 -18.42
N ASP A 295 -11.01 14.62 -19.25
CA ASP A 295 -9.61 14.93 -18.92
C ASP A 295 -9.39 16.42 -18.57
N LEU A 296 -10.20 17.33 -19.12
CA LEU A 296 -10.13 18.76 -18.80
C LEU A 296 -10.60 19.05 -17.37
N PHE A 297 -11.53 18.24 -16.85
CA PHE A 297 -12.00 18.37 -15.48
C PHE A 297 -10.86 18.08 -14.51
N PHE A 298 -10.13 16.98 -14.74
CA PHE A 298 -9.04 16.57 -13.86
C PHE A 298 -7.86 17.55 -13.92
N ARG A 299 -7.50 18.05 -15.11
CA ARG A 299 -6.45 19.06 -15.26
C ARG A 299 -6.82 20.40 -14.63
N TRP A 300 -8.09 20.81 -14.71
CA TRP A 300 -8.56 22.00 -14.01
C TRP A 300 -8.46 21.86 -12.50
N VAL A 301 -8.93 20.73 -11.95
CA VAL A 301 -8.80 20.44 -10.53
C VAL A 301 -7.32 20.42 -10.11
N GLU A 302 -6.45 19.86 -10.94
CA GLU A 302 -5.01 19.82 -10.71
C GLU A 302 -4.38 21.23 -10.69
N ILE A 303 -4.72 22.14 -11.61
CA ILE A 303 -4.23 23.54 -11.61
C ILE A 303 -4.68 24.27 -10.35
N ILE A 304 -5.97 24.18 -10.00
CA ILE A 304 -6.51 24.81 -8.79
C ILE A 304 -5.88 24.21 -7.54
N GLN A 305 -5.71 22.90 -7.50
CA GLN A 305 -5.08 22.19 -6.39
C GLN A 305 -3.60 22.57 -6.25
N PHE A 306 -2.86 22.62 -7.36
CA PHE A 306 -1.45 23.00 -7.39
C PHE A 306 -1.26 24.43 -6.87
N GLU A 307 -2.04 25.39 -7.35
CA GLU A 307 -1.96 26.80 -6.91
C GLU A 307 -2.43 27.00 -5.46
N SER A 308 -3.41 26.21 -5.01
CA SER A 308 -3.88 26.24 -3.61
C SER A 308 -2.91 25.59 -2.61
N THR A 309 -2.08 24.64 -3.06
CA THR A 309 -1.14 23.89 -2.20
C THR A 309 0.24 24.56 -2.06
N GLN A 310 0.51 25.64 -2.80
CA GLN A 310 1.74 26.41 -2.69
C GLN A 310 1.84 27.17 -1.35
N PRO A 311 3.01 27.24 -0.71
CA PRO A 311 3.21 28.01 0.51
C PRO A 311 2.80 29.49 0.28
N GLY A 312 1.96 30.01 1.18
CA GLY A 312 1.35 31.34 1.09
C GLY A 312 -0.15 31.37 0.77
N GLY A 313 -0.78 30.22 0.52
CA GLY A 313 -2.23 30.09 0.32
C GLY A 313 -2.74 30.62 -1.03
N PHE A 314 -4.05 30.53 -1.24
CA PHE A 314 -4.72 30.89 -2.49
C PHE A 314 -5.03 32.41 -2.56
N THR A 315 -3.99 33.22 -2.69
CA THR A 315 -4.11 34.69 -2.72
C THR A 315 -4.85 35.19 -3.97
N PRO A 316 -5.51 36.37 -3.93
CA PRO A 316 -6.28 36.91 -5.07
C PRO A 316 -5.49 36.99 -6.38
N GLN A 317 -4.18 37.26 -6.31
CA GLN A 317 -3.29 37.29 -7.47
C GLN A 317 -3.10 35.89 -8.08
N ARG A 318 -3.05 34.84 -7.25
CA ARG A 318 -2.96 33.44 -7.70
C ARG A 318 -4.27 32.91 -8.24
N GLN A 319 -5.41 33.38 -7.72
CA GLN A 319 -6.71 33.07 -8.31
C GLN A 319 -6.78 33.57 -9.75
N GLN A 320 -6.24 34.77 -10.01
CA GLN A 320 -6.18 35.34 -11.36
C GLN A 320 -5.23 34.56 -12.27
N SER A 321 -4.05 34.14 -11.81
CA SER A 321 -3.13 33.34 -12.63
C SER A 321 -3.69 31.95 -12.95
N ALA A 322 -4.26 31.27 -11.96
CA ALA A 322 -4.91 29.96 -12.14
C ALA A 322 -6.10 30.04 -13.12
N MET A 323 -6.85 31.14 -13.08
CA MET A 323 -7.98 31.37 -13.99
C MET A 323 -7.52 31.62 -15.42
N VAL A 324 -6.42 32.37 -15.61
CA VAL A 324 -5.82 32.59 -16.93
C VAL A 324 -5.30 31.27 -17.51
N GLU A 325 -4.59 30.47 -16.71
CA GLU A 325 -4.08 29.16 -17.13
C GLU A 325 -5.21 28.18 -17.47
N THR A 326 -6.28 28.17 -16.67
CA THR A 326 -7.48 27.37 -16.93
C THR A 326 -8.16 27.80 -18.23
N LYS A 327 -8.30 29.11 -18.48
CA LYS A 327 -8.90 29.64 -19.71
C LYS A 327 -8.10 29.19 -20.94
N GLU A 328 -6.78 29.32 -20.90
CA GLU A 328 -5.92 28.85 -21.99
C GLU A 328 -6.00 27.34 -22.21
N LEU A 329 -6.11 26.55 -21.12
CA LEU A 329 -6.23 25.10 -21.20
C LEU A 329 -7.53 24.69 -21.91
N PHE A 330 -8.65 25.34 -21.58
CA PHE A 330 -9.96 25.05 -22.17
C PHE A 330 -10.03 25.51 -23.63
N GLU A 331 -9.51 26.70 -23.94
CA GLU A 331 -9.46 27.23 -25.31
C GLU A 331 -8.59 26.36 -26.22
N ARG A 332 -7.44 25.87 -25.73
CA ARG A 332 -6.58 24.92 -26.47
C ARG A 332 -7.29 23.62 -26.86
N HIS A 333 -8.30 23.22 -26.09
CA HIS A 333 -9.11 22.04 -26.37
C HIS A 333 -10.45 22.38 -27.01
N GLY A 334 -10.62 23.61 -27.54
CA GLY A 334 -11.81 24.03 -28.27
C GLY A 334 -13.06 24.12 -27.39
N VAL A 335 -12.91 24.47 -26.12
CA VAL A 335 -14.02 24.80 -25.20
C VAL A 335 -13.85 26.26 -24.79
N ASP A 336 -14.86 27.08 -25.09
CA ASP A 336 -14.91 28.46 -24.62
C ASP A 336 -15.22 28.46 -23.12
N PHE A 337 -14.21 28.74 -22.30
CA PHE A 337 -14.31 28.67 -20.84
C PHE A 337 -15.35 29.64 -20.29
N GLU A 338 -15.45 30.86 -20.82
CA GLU A 338 -16.37 31.88 -20.32
C GLU A 338 -17.81 31.49 -20.62
N LYS A 339 -18.08 31.01 -21.84
CA LYS A 339 -19.40 30.52 -22.22
C LYS A 339 -19.76 29.23 -21.46
N PHE A 340 -18.81 28.34 -21.29
CA PHE A 340 -18.98 27.09 -20.54
C PHE A 340 -19.31 27.34 -19.07
N TRP A 341 -18.59 28.27 -18.44
CA TRP A 341 -18.76 28.63 -17.03
C TRP A 341 -20.05 29.42 -16.79
N ALA A 342 -20.43 30.30 -17.73
CA ALA A 342 -21.72 30.99 -17.70
C ALA A 342 -22.91 30.00 -17.74
N ASP A 343 -22.83 28.97 -18.57
CA ASP A 343 -23.88 27.95 -18.66
C ASP A 343 -23.99 27.04 -17.41
N VAL A 344 -22.92 26.92 -16.61
CA VAL A 344 -22.89 26.08 -15.40
C VAL A 344 -23.25 26.89 -14.13
N GLY A 345 -23.43 28.21 -14.25
CA GLY A 345 -24.03 29.03 -13.19
C GLY A 345 -23.24 30.26 -12.74
N GLY A 346 -22.19 30.68 -13.46
CA GLY A 346 -21.51 31.97 -13.25
C GLY A 346 -20.75 32.14 -11.92
N MET A 347 -20.02 33.27 -11.79
CA MET A 347 -19.13 33.61 -10.66
C MET A 347 -19.83 34.09 -9.38
N GLU A 348 -21.15 33.96 -9.27
CA GLU A 348 -21.85 34.36 -8.04
C GLU A 348 -21.93 33.17 -7.09
N GLY A 349 -21.10 33.23 -6.05
CA GLY A 349 -21.13 32.31 -4.91
C GLY A 349 -20.20 31.11 -5.01
N VAL A 350 -19.07 31.22 -5.71
CA VAL A 350 -17.89 30.38 -5.42
C VAL A 350 -16.85 31.31 -4.82
N SER A 351 -16.91 31.49 -3.49
CA SER A 351 -15.77 32.06 -2.77
C SER A 351 -14.75 30.94 -2.60
N ILE A 352 -13.71 30.95 -3.44
CA ILE A 352 -12.53 30.08 -3.28
C ILE A 352 -11.57 30.73 -2.28
#